data_AF-A0A355F2U5-F1
#
_entry.id   AF-A0A355F2U5-F1
#
_cell.length_a   1.000
_cell.length_b   1.000
_cell.length_c   1.000
_cell.angle_alpha   90.00
_cell.angle_beta   90.00
_cell.angle_gamma   90.00
#
_symmetry.space_group_name_H-M   'P 1'
#
loop_
_entity.id
_entity.type
_entity.pdbx_description
1 polymer ?
#
loop_
_entity_poly.entity_id
_entity_poly.type
_entity_poly.pdbx_seq_one_letter_code
_entity_poly.pdbx_strand_id
1 'polypeptide(L)'
;GSGAGVVVLKRLADALAEGDTIHAVLKGFATNNDGSFKMGFTAPGIEGQIQVVAMAQAVAGIRGDTITYVEAHGTGTPLGDPI
;
A
#
# COMPACT_ATOMS: atom_id res chain seq x y z
N GLY A 1 -7.63 8.17 16.81
CA GLY A 1 -9.09 7.96 16.77
C GLY A 1 -9.38 6.47 16.90
N SER A 2 -10.64 6.10 17.10
CA SER A 2 -11.08 4.70 17.14
C SER A 2 -12.12 4.45 16.05
N GLY A 3 -12.07 3.29 15.39
CA GLY A 3 -12.99 2.93 14.31
C GLY A 3 -12.85 1.46 13.90
N ALA A 4 -13.81 0.97 13.11
CA ALA A 4 -13.82 -0.39 12.57
C ALA A 4 -14.26 -0.37 11.10
N GLY A 5 -13.70 -1.26 10.29
CA GLY A 5 -14.04 -1.42 8.88
C GLY A 5 -13.83 -2.85 8.43
N VAL A 6 -14.66 -3.32 7.49
CA VAL A 6 -14.58 -4.68 6.92
C VAL A 6 -14.76 -4.56 5.41
N VAL A 7 -13.99 -5.33 4.67
CA VAL A 7 -14.14 -5.50 3.23
C VAL A 7 -14.25 -6.99 2.91
N VAL A 8 -14.96 -7.30 1.84
CA VAL A 8 -15.07 -8.66 1.30
C VAL A 8 -14.28 -8.73 0.00
N LEU A 9 -13.41 -9.73 -0.12
CA LEU A 9 -12.60 -9.94 -1.31
C LEU A 9 -13.05 -11.20 -2.04
N LYS A 10 -13.04 -11.13 -3.37
CA LYS A 10 -13.33 -12.22 -4.28
C LYS A 10 -12.40 -12.13 -5.48
N ARG A 11 -12.14 -13.26 -6.16
CA ARG A 11 -11.43 -13.22 -7.43
C ARG A 11 -12.25 -12.39 -8.42
N LEU A 12 -11.59 -11.50 -9.15
CA LEU A 12 -12.25 -10.60 -10.11
C LEU A 12 -13.07 -11.39 -11.15
N ALA A 13 -12.54 -12.50 -11.66
CA ALA A 13 -13.23 -13.34 -12.65
C ALA A 13 -14.58 -13.86 -12.11
N ASP A 14 -14.60 -14.35 -10.87
CA ASP A 14 -15.81 -14.88 -10.25
C ASP A 14 -16.80 -13.77 -9.92
N ALA A 15 -16.31 -12.60 -9.48
CA ALA A 15 -17.14 -11.43 -9.20
C ALA A 15 -17.87 -10.94 -10.46
N LEU A 16 -17.15 -10.92 -11.60
CA LEU A 16 -17.73 -10.58 -12.90
C LEU A 16 -18.73 -11.65 -13.38
N ALA A 17 -18.40 -12.93 -13.22
CA ALA A 17 -19.26 -14.04 -13.66
C ALA A 17 -20.60 -14.09 -12.90
N GLU A 18 -20.58 -13.75 -11.61
CA GLU A 18 -21.76 -13.73 -10.75
C GLU A 18 -22.50 -12.37 -10.76
N GLY A 19 -21.95 -11.36 -11.45
CA GLY A 19 -22.56 -10.04 -11.54
C GLY A 19 -22.51 -9.25 -10.22
N ASP A 20 -21.49 -9.47 -9.39
CA ASP A 20 -21.32 -8.77 -8.13
C ASP A 20 -21.06 -7.27 -8.34
N THR A 21 -21.46 -6.46 -7.35
CA THR A 21 -21.04 -5.05 -7.29
C THR A 21 -19.57 -4.96 -6.90
N ILE A 22 -18.73 -4.46 -7.81
CA ILE A 22 -17.29 -4.30 -7.59
C ILE A 22 -16.99 -2.83 -7.31
N HIS A 23 -16.56 -2.52 -6.08
CA HIS A 23 -16.18 -1.15 -5.70
C HIS A 23 -14.79 -0.75 -6.21
N ALA A 24 -13.83 -1.68 -6.17
CA ALA A 24 -12.46 -1.49 -6.63
C ALA A 24 -11.79 -2.85 -6.91
N VAL A 25 -10.66 -2.83 -7.62
CA VAL A 25 -9.84 -4.01 -7.87
C VAL A 25 -8.47 -3.82 -7.23
N LEU A 26 -8.08 -4.75 -6.35
CA LEU A 26 -6.73 -4.78 -5.78
C LEU A 26 -5.78 -5.40 -6.81
N LYS A 27 -4.98 -4.56 -7.48
CA LYS A 27 -4.08 -4.98 -8.56
C LYS A 27 -2.82 -5.69 -8.06
N GLY A 28 -2.33 -5.32 -6.89
CA GLY A 28 -1.18 -5.93 -6.23
C GLY A 28 -0.97 -5.31 -4.85
N PHE A 29 -0.20 -5.99 -4.00
CA PHE A 29 0.23 -5.49 -2.70
C PHE A 29 1.62 -6.05 -2.38
N ALA A 30 2.30 -5.42 -1.43
CA ALA A 30 3.60 -5.87 -0.95
C ALA A 30 3.80 -5.48 0.52
N THR A 31 4.65 -6.21 1.22
CA THR A 31 5.08 -5.93 2.60
C THR A 31 6.57 -6.21 2.75
N ASN A 32 7.24 -5.48 3.65
CA ASN A 32 8.63 -5.73 4.03
C ASN A 32 8.90 -5.25 5.48
N ASN A 33 10.18 -5.13 5.84
CA ASN A 33 10.61 -4.63 7.14
C ASN A 33 11.84 -3.74 6.99
N ASP A 34 11.89 -2.63 7.73
CA ASP A 34 13.01 -1.69 7.72
C ASP A 34 14.35 -2.30 8.19
N GLY A 35 14.29 -3.42 8.92
CA GLY A 35 15.46 -4.12 9.42
C GLY A 35 16.32 -3.25 10.35
N SER A 36 17.64 -3.42 10.24
CA SER A 36 18.63 -2.79 11.13
C SER A 36 19.15 -1.44 10.62
N PHE A 37 18.92 -1.08 9.36
CA PHE A 37 19.48 0.12 8.74
C PHE A 37 18.62 1.36 8.99
N LYS A 38 18.48 1.72 10.28
CA LYS A 38 17.70 2.87 10.74
C LYS A 38 18.26 3.45 12.03
N MET A 39 18.04 4.75 12.25
CA MET A 39 18.63 5.51 13.38
C MET A 39 18.09 5.12 14.76
N GLY A 40 17.07 4.26 14.82
CA GLY A 40 16.47 3.77 16.06
C GLY A 40 15.33 2.80 15.76
N PHE A 41 14.90 2.03 16.77
CA PHE A 41 13.89 0.97 16.58
C PHE A 41 12.57 1.48 15.98
N THR A 42 12.14 2.69 16.38
CA THR A 42 10.90 3.34 15.92
C THR A 42 11.13 4.35 14.79
N ALA A 43 12.37 4.58 14.36
CA ALA A 43 12.65 5.46 13.24
C ALA A 43 12.23 4.78 11.92
N PRO A 44 11.64 5.52 10.97
CA PRO A 44 11.27 4.97 9.67
C PRO A 44 12.52 4.68 8.82
N GLY A 45 12.48 3.62 8.02
CA GLY A 45 13.52 3.30 7.03
C GLY A 45 13.15 3.74 5.61
N ILE A 46 13.81 4.78 5.08
CA ILE A 46 13.56 5.32 3.73
C ILE A 46 13.68 4.24 2.65
N GLU A 47 14.76 3.46 2.70
CA GLU A 47 15.04 2.41 1.74
C GLU A 47 13.96 1.30 1.77
N GLY A 48 13.46 0.96 2.97
CA GLY A 48 12.36 0.03 3.13
C GLY A 48 11.08 0.51 2.44
N GLN A 49 10.75 1.79 2.58
CA GLN A 49 9.59 2.39 1.93
C GLN A 49 9.72 2.41 0.39
N ILE A 50 10.89 2.82 -0.13
CA ILE A 50 11.16 2.80 -1.58
C ILE A 50 10.98 1.39 -2.15
N GLN A 51 11.57 0.39 -1.49
CA GLN A 51 11.52 -0.99 -1.94
C GLN A 51 10.11 -1.57 -1.92
N VAL A 52 9.32 -1.33 -0.86
CA VAL A 52 7.97 -1.91 -0.76
C VAL A 52 7.02 -1.29 -1.79
N VAL A 53 7.16 0.02 -2.07
CA VAL A 53 6.37 0.70 -3.11
C VAL A 53 6.74 0.16 -4.49
N ALA A 54 8.03 0.04 -4.80
CA ALA A 54 8.49 -0.51 -6.08
C ALA A 54 8.02 -1.97 -6.27
N MET A 55 8.08 -2.78 -5.21
CA MET A 55 7.60 -4.17 -5.22
C MET A 55 6.09 -4.25 -5.45
N ALA A 56 5.29 -3.40 -4.78
CA ALA A 56 3.84 -3.37 -4.98
C ALA A 56 3.48 -2.97 -6.42
N GLN A 57 4.16 -1.98 -7.00
CA GLN A 57 3.98 -1.59 -8.41
C GLN A 57 4.36 -2.72 -9.38
N ALA A 58 5.47 -3.42 -9.11
CA ALA A 58 5.91 -4.56 -9.90
C ALA A 58 4.92 -5.73 -9.84
N VAL A 59 4.42 -6.09 -8.65
CA VAL A 59 3.38 -7.12 -8.47
C VAL A 59 2.10 -6.73 -9.18
N ALA A 60 1.71 -5.45 -9.12
CA ALA A 60 0.53 -4.93 -9.80
C ALA A 60 0.70 -4.78 -11.33
N GLY A 61 1.93 -4.81 -11.83
CA GLY A 61 2.26 -4.59 -13.24
C GLY A 61 1.94 -3.17 -13.72
N ILE A 62 2.06 -2.16 -12.86
CA ILE A 62 1.73 -0.76 -13.18
C ILE A 62 2.97 0.14 -13.15
N ARG A 63 2.90 1.26 -13.86
CA ARG A 63 3.91 2.33 -13.82
C ARG A 63 3.45 3.45 -12.88
N GLY A 64 4.38 4.10 -12.19
CA GLY A 64 4.07 5.20 -11.27
C GLY A 64 3.33 6.38 -11.91
N ASP A 65 3.55 6.65 -13.20
CA ASP A 65 2.87 7.72 -13.96
C ASP A 65 1.37 7.44 -14.22
N THR A 66 0.90 6.22 -13.97
CA THR A 66 -0.52 5.87 -14.05
C THR A 66 -1.27 6.10 -12.75
N ILE A 67 -0.57 6.45 -11.66
CA ILE A 67 -1.15 6.67 -10.34
C ILE A 67 -1.60 8.13 -10.23
N THR A 68 -2.91 8.34 -10.06
CA THR A 68 -3.50 9.69 -9.95
C THR A 68 -3.74 10.12 -8.51
N TYR A 69 -3.62 9.21 -7.54
CA TYR A 69 -3.85 9.47 -6.12
C TYR A 69 -3.05 8.50 -5.25
N VAL A 70 -2.55 8.99 -4.11
CA VAL A 70 -1.85 8.21 -3.09
C VAL A 70 -2.45 8.54 -1.72
N GLU A 71 -3.05 7.55 -1.07
CA GLU A 71 -3.42 7.63 0.35
C GLU A 71 -2.15 7.35 1.18
N ALA A 72 -1.51 8.40 1.71
CA ALA A 72 -0.28 8.27 2.48
C ALA A 72 -0.54 7.74 3.89
N HIS A 73 0.50 7.21 4.56
CA HIS A 73 0.41 6.89 5.99
C HIS A 73 0.15 8.15 6.84
N GLY A 74 0.80 9.27 6.49
CA GLY A 74 0.38 10.64 6.84
C GLY A 74 0.12 10.87 8.32
N THR A 75 1.07 10.52 9.19
CA THR A 75 0.88 10.66 10.66
C THR A 75 1.05 12.09 11.16
N GLY A 76 1.47 13.04 10.30
CA GLY A 76 1.64 14.44 10.67
C GLY A 76 2.91 14.70 11.45
N THR A 77 3.93 13.86 11.31
CA THR A 77 5.18 13.98 12.10
C THR A 77 6.26 14.73 11.32
N PRO A 78 7.03 15.63 11.98
CA PRO A 78 8.08 16.39 11.28
C PRO A 78 9.18 15.52 10.66
N LEU A 79 9.42 14.33 11.20
CA LEU A 79 10.40 13.39 10.67
C LEU A 79 9.79 12.44 9.64
N GLY A 80 8.58 11.91 9.89
CA GLY A 80 8.00 10.85 9.07
C GLY A 80 7.37 11.35 7.78
N ASP A 81 6.73 12.52 7.79
CA ASP A 81 6.03 13.04 6.60
C ASP A 81 6.98 13.48 5.46
N PRO A 82 8.20 14.00 5.72
CA PRO A 82 9.17 14.30 4.67
C PRO A 82 9.94 13.09 4.12
N ILE A 83 9.82 11.91 4.75
CA ILE A 83 10.53 10.67 4.39
C ILE A 83 9.68 9.85 3.43
#